data_AF-A0A0F9C393-F1
#
_entry.id   AF-A0A0F9C393-F1
#
_cell.length_a   1.000
_cell.length_b   1.000
_cell.length_c   1.000
_cell.angle_alpha   90.00
_cell.angle_beta   90.00
_cell.angle_gamma   90.00
#
_symmetry.space_group_name_H-M   'P 1'
#
loop_
_entity.id
_entity.type
_entity.pdbx_description
1 polymer ?
#
loop_
_entity_poly.entity_id
_entity_poly.type
_entity_poly.pdbx_seq_one_letter_code
_entity_poly.pdbx_strand_id
1 'polypeptide(L)'
;MSLKHKPLAYGILPVRIRKIARDNKYLNEKEIWVIFNSILNELHARVNKDMRRWIMRFVPKMTGALRRDLYMHIRETIVKNTIITFYIETSLVYARRVNSFATSNVRHRGKRITYKRRKYTLWDPEAIGHFFDKMVIYAIRNILFHLKNIKRRYAAKTKLKFREMKIIKLW
;
A
#
# COMPACT_ATOMS: atom_id res chain seq x y z
N MET A 1 -10.62 2.76 19.78
CA MET A 1 -10.20 3.60 18.63
C MET A 1 -9.12 2.87 17.82
N SER A 2 -9.25 2.86 16.49
CA SER A 2 -8.32 2.22 15.52
C SER A 2 -7.09 3.09 15.22
N LEU A 3 -5.99 2.50 14.75
CA LEU A 3 -4.80 3.23 14.29
C LEU A 3 -4.89 3.31 12.76
N LYS A 4 -5.06 4.53 12.23
CA LYS A 4 -5.27 4.76 10.80
C LYS A 4 -4.29 5.81 10.31
N HIS A 5 -3.53 5.49 9.27
CA HIS A 5 -2.83 6.52 8.50
C HIS A 5 -3.75 7.04 7.40
N LYS A 6 -3.58 8.30 6.97
CA LYS A 6 -4.31 8.85 5.83
C LYS A 6 -4.10 7.94 4.60
N PRO A 7 -5.14 7.55 3.86
CA PRO A 7 -4.97 6.64 2.74
C PRO A 7 -3.96 7.18 1.72
N LEU A 8 -3.07 6.33 1.22
CA LEU A 8 -2.11 6.75 0.20
C LEU A 8 -2.78 6.69 -1.17
N ALA A 9 -3.16 7.85 -1.72
CA ALA A 9 -3.80 7.96 -3.02
C ALA A 9 -2.82 8.36 -4.14
N TYR A 10 -2.82 7.63 -5.25
CA TYR A 10 -2.06 7.97 -6.45
C TYR A 10 -2.94 7.86 -7.68
N GLY A 11 -2.76 8.72 -8.67
CA GLY A 11 -3.57 8.62 -9.87
C GLY A 11 -3.30 9.70 -10.90
N ILE A 12 -4.17 9.76 -11.89
CA ILE A 12 -4.23 10.85 -12.85
C ILE A 12 -5.64 11.44 -12.82
N LEU A 13 -5.74 12.76 -12.96
CA LEU A 13 -7.03 13.43 -12.99
C LEU A 13 -7.69 13.27 -14.37
N PRO A 14 -9.03 13.11 -14.45
CA PRO A 14 -9.75 13.02 -15.72
C PRO A 14 -9.44 14.17 -16.70
N VAL A 15 -9.27 15.40 -16.18
CA VAL A 15 -8.89 16.58 -16.99
C VAL A 15 -7.55 16.37 -17.71
N ARG A 16 -6.58 15.71 -17.07
CA ARG A 16 -5.30 15.39 -17.72
C ARG A 16 -5.43 14.30 -18.76
N ILE A 17 -6.27 13.29 -18.52
CA ILE A 17 -6.53 12.24 -19.52
C ILE A 17 -7.12 12.88 -20.78
N ARG A 18 -8.12 13.76 -20.63
CA ARG A 18 -8.71 14.54 -21.72
C ARG A 18 -7.67 15.35 -22.49
N LYS A 19 -6.74 16.00 -21.77
CA LYS A 19 -5.65 16.75 -22.41
C LYS A 19 -4.72 15.84 -23.22
N ILE A 20 -4.29 14.71 -22.65
CA ILE A 20 -3.42 13.76 -23.36
C ILE A 20 -4.12 13.22 -24.61
N ALA A 21 -5.41 12.92 -24.53
CA ALA A 21 -6.19 12.44 -25.67
C ALA A 21 -6.26 13.46 -26.81
N ARG A 22 -6.47 14.74 -26.49
CA ARG A 22 -6.48 15.83 -27.49
C ARG A 22 -5.15 15.98 -28.21
N ASP A 23 -4.05 15.83 -27.47
CA ASP A 23 -2.69 16.01 -28.00
C ASP A 23 -2.13 14.73 -28.66
N ASN A 24 -2.86 13.60 -28.59
CA ASN A 24 -2.41 12.30 -29.09
C ASN A 24 -3.16 11.90 -30.37
N LYS A 25 -2.42 11.71 -31.46
CA LYS A 25 -2.97 11.33 -32.77
C LYS A 25 -3.40 9.85 -32.89
N TYR A 26 -2.98 9.00 -31.94
CA TYR A 26 -3.08 7.55 -32.05
C TYR A 26 -4.04 6.91 -31.05
N LEU A 27 -4.27 7.56 -29.91
CA LEU A 27 -5.07 7.02 -28.81
C LEU A 27 -6.19 7.97 -28.44
N ASN A 28 -7.40 7.44 -28.35
CA ASN A 28 -8.55 8.17 -27.85
C ASN A 28 -8.61 8.18 -26.32
N GLU A 29 -9.52 8.98 -25.77
CA GLU A 29 -9.67 9.14 -24.32
C GLU A 29 -9.91 7.80 -23.61
N LYS A 30 -10.78 6.93 -24.15
CA LYS A 30 -11.13 5.63 -23.55
C LYS A 30 -9.94 4.68 -23.49
N GLU A 31 -9.13 4.63 -24.55
CA GLU A 31 -7.92 3.81 -24.60
C GLU A 31 -6.90 4.28 -23.56
N ILE A 32 -6.75 5.60 -23.41
CA ILE A 32 -5.86 6.19 -22.39
C ILE A 32 -6.36 5.82 -20.99
N TRP A 33 -7.67 5.91 -20.74
CA TRP A 33 -8.29 5.46 -19.49
C TRP A 33 -7.96 3.99 -19.18
N VAL A 34 -8.08 3.11 -20.17
CA VAL A 34 -7.75 1.68 -20.02
C VAL A 34 -6.28 1.52 -19.66
N ILE A 35 -5.37 2.20 -20.37
CA ILE A 35 -3.92 2.14 -20.08
C ILE A 35 -3.62 2.55 -18.65
N PHE A 36 -4.16 3.68 -18.17
CA PHE A 36 -3.93 4.13 -16.79
C PHE A 36 -4.52 3.17 -15.76
N ASN A 37 -5.73 2.65 -15.99
CA ASN A 37 -6.33 1.65 -15.10
C ASN A 37 -5.48 0.36 -15.07
N SER A 38 -4.97 -0.11 -16.21
CA SER A 38 -4.08 -1.28 -16.24
C SER A 38 -2.76 -1.03 -15.50
N ILE A 39 -2.14 0.14 -15.66
CA ILE A 39 -0.93 0.54 -14.91
C ILE A 39 -1.20 0.50 -13.40
N LEU A 40 -2.33 1.07 -12.96
CA LEU A 40 -2.69 1.14 -11.55
C LEU A 40 -3.08 -0.23 -10.97
N ASN A 41 -3.77 -1.09 -11.73
CA ASN A 41 -4.08 -2.45 -11.32
C ASN A 41 -2.82 -3.32 -11.21
N GLU A 42 -1.86 -3.18 -12.12
CA GLU A 42 -0.58 -3.88 -11.97
C GLU A 42 0.21 -3.36 -10.77
N LEU A 43 0.22 -2.04 -10.56
CA LEU A 43 0.84 -1.42 -9.40
C LEU A 43 0.23 -1.95 -8.09
N HIS A 44 -1.10 -2.01 -8.02
CA HIS A 44 -1.85 -2.59 -6.91
C HIS A 44 -1.38 -4.00 -6.59
N ALA A 45 -1.36 -4.88 -7.59
CA ALA A 45 -0.98 -6.28 -7.40
C ALA A 45 0.46 -6.42 -6.87
N ARG A 46 1.41 -5.64 -7.41
CA ARG A 46 2.82 -5.68 -6.98
C ARG A 46 3.02 -5.13 -5.58
N VAL A 47 2.47 -3.94 -5.30
CA VAL A 47 2.59 -3.30 -3.99
C VAL A 47 1.92 -4.17 -2.93
N ASN A 48 0.73 -4.70 -3.19
CA ASN A 48 0.05 -5.60 -2.24
C ASN A 48 0.87 -6.85 -1.96
N LYS A 49 1.49 -7.46 -2.97
CA LYS A 49 2.39 -8.60 -2.77
C LYS A 49 3.57 -8.26 -1.85
N ASP A 50 4.21 -7.11 -2.07
CA ASP A 50 5.39 -6.71 -1.28
C ASP A 50 5.02 -6.24 0.13
N MET A 51 3.89 -5.55 0.30
CA MET A 51 3.35 -5.20 1.60
C MET A 51 2.98 -6.45 2.40
N ARG A 52 2.41 -7.47 1.74
CA ARG A 52 2.12 -8.75 2.41
C ARG A 52 3.39 -9.44 2.88
N ARG A 53 4.42 -9.49 2.02
CA ARG A 53 5.73 -10.04 2.39
C ARG A 53 6.35 -9.30 3.57
N TRP A 54 6.28 -7.99 3.56
CA TRP A 54 6.77 -7.15 4.66
C TRP A 54 6.03 -7.46 5.97
N ILE A 55 4.70 -7.58 5.94
CA ILE A 55 3.91 -8.00 7.11
C ILE A 55 4.30 -9.40 7.58
N MET A 56 4.48 -10.38 6.68
CA MET A 56 4.91 -11.73 7.08
C MET A 56 6.25 -11.74 7.77
N ARG A 57 7.18 -10.88 7.31
CA ARG A 57 8.52 -10.77 7.86
C ARG A 57 8.51 -10.12 9.24
N PHE A 58 7.79 -9.01 9.39
CA PHE A 58 7.91 -8.15 10.58
C PHE A 58 6.76 -8.25 11.60
N VAL A 59 5.64 -8.89 11.25
CA VAL A 59 4.54 -9.14 12.19
C VAL A 59 4.57 -10.61 12.60
N PRO A 60 4.48 -11.00 13.88
CA PRO A 60 4.47 -12.40 14.30
C PRO A 60 3.37 -13.32 13.78
N LYS A 61 3.72 -14.60 13.53
CA LYS A 61 2.73 -15.64 13.17
C LYS A 61 1.73 -15.86 14.30
N MET A 62 2.20 -15.77 15.55
CA MET A 62 1.36 -15.90 16.74
C MET A 62 0.47 -14.68 17.00
N THR A 63 0.74 -13.54 16.36
CA THR A 63 -0.18 -12.39 16.29
C THR A 63 -1.16 -12.51 15.12
N GLY A 64 -1.74 -13.72 14.95
CA GLY A 64 -2.58 -14.06 13.81
C GLY A 64 -3.74 -13.07 13.56
N ALA A 65 -4.26 -12.46 14.63
CA ALA A 65 -5.27 -11.41 14.54
C ALA A 65 -4.75 -10.14 13.83
N LEU A 66 -3.56 -9.64 14.17
CA LEU A 66 -2.96 -8.44 13.54
C LEU A 66 -2.51 -8.69 12.12
N ARG A 67 -1.91 -9.86 11.83
CA ARG A 67 -1.61 -10.23 10.44
C ARG A 67 -2.87 -10.23 9.60
N ARG A 68 -3.94 -10.88 10.09
CA ARG A 68 -5.22 -10.97 9.37
C ARG A 68 -5.85 -9.59 9.18
N ASP A 69 -5.89 -8.77 10.22
CA ASP A 69 -6.47 -7.42 10.18
C ASP A 69 -5.73 -6.50 9.19
N LEU A 70 -4.40 -6.46 9.25
CA LEU A 70 -3.58 -5.71 8.28
C LEU A 70 -3.78 -6.22 6.85
N TYR A 71 -3.93 -7.53 6.65
CA TYR A 71 -4.21 -8.09 5.34
C TYR A 71 -5.57 -7.70 4.80
N MET A 72 -6.60 -7.65 5.64
CA MET A 72 -7.94 -7.24 5.21
C MET A 72 -7.90 -5.79 4.70
N HIS A 73 -7.28 -4.88 5.46
CA HIS A 73 -7.19 -3.47 5.05
C HIS A 73 -6.30 -3.24 3.81
N ILE A 74 -5.20 -3.98 3.66
CA ILE A 74 -4.42 -3.93 2.40
C ILE A 74 -5.23 -4.50 1.22
N ARG A 75 -6.16 -5.43 1.45
CA ARG A 75 -7.03 -5.96 0.39
C ARG A 75 -8.17 -5.02 0.02
N GLU A 76 -8.57 -4.14 0.91
CA GLU A 76 -9.56 -3.07 0.67
C GLU A 76 -9.01 -1.96 -0.23
N THR A 77 -7.77 -2.06 -0.69
CA THR A 77 -7.19 -1.12 -1.64
C THR A 77 -7.89 -1.23 -2.98
N ILE A 78 -8.34 -0.08 -3.49
CA ILE A 78 -9.23 0.00 -4.65
C ILE A 78 -8.55 0.83 -5.74
N VAL A 79 -8.68 0.37 -6.98
CA VAL A 79 -8.45 1.18 -8.18
C VAL A 79 -9.81 1.61 -8.71
N LYS A 80 -10.11 2.91 -8.66
CA LYS A 80 -11.36 3.48 -9.17
C LYS A 80 -11.06 4.82 -9.82
N ASN A 81 -11.67 5.06 -10.98
CA ASN A 81 -11.55 6.33 -11.69
C ASN A 81 -10.09 6.78 -11.90
N THR A 82 -9.19 5.88 -12.32
CA THR A 82 -7.75 6.14 -12.50
C THR A 82 -7.02 6.66 -11.26
N ILE A 83 -7.55 6.31 -10.09
CA ILE A 83 -6.96 6.56 -8.79
C ILE A 83 -6.85 5.22 -8.06
N ILE A 84 -5.65 4.94 -7.54
CA ILE A 84 -5.41 3.86 -6.60
C ILE A 84 -5.34 4.43 -5.19
N THR A 85 -6.04 3.79 -4.25
CA THR A 85 -6.02 4.16 -2.84
C THR A 85 -5.52 2.99 -2.00
N PHE A 86 -4.43 3.22 -1.26
CA PHE A 86 -3.89 2.25 -0.32
C PHE A 86 -4.30 2.57 1.12
N TYR A 87 -4.97 1.63 1.80
CA TYR A 87 -5.35 1.71 3.20
C TYR A 87 -4.29 1.02 4.05
N ILE A 88 -3.64 1.80 4.91
CA ILE A 88 -2.66 1.32 5.89
C ILE A 88 -3.26 1.61 7.27
N GLU A 89 -4.04 0.65 7.76
CA GLU A 89 -4.75 0.79 9.02
C GLU A 89 -4.94 -0.56 9.73
N THR A 90 -5.26 -0.47 11.03
CA THR A 90 -5.64 -1.61 11.86
C THR A 90 -6.72 -1.23 12.87
N SER A 91 -7.62 -2.19 13.14
CA SER A 91 -8.64 -2.08 14.17
C SER A 91 -8.14 -2.47 15.58
N LEU A 92 -6.92 -3.01 15.69
CA LEU A 92 -6.43 -3.64 16.91
C LEU A 92 -5.75 -2.65 17.86
N VAL A 93 -6.27 -2.59 19.10
CA VAL A 93 -5.78 -1.68 20.14
C VAL A 93 -4.31 -1.92 20.49
N TYR A 94 -3.86 -3.18 20.52
CA TYR A 94 -2.47 -3.49 20.88
C TYR A 94 -1.44 -3.02 19.82
N ALA A 95 -1.87 -2.79 18.59
CA ALA A 95 -1.01 -2.25 17.55
C ALA A 95 -0.54 -0.82 17.87
N ARG A 96 -1.32 -0.05 18.64
CA ARG A 96 -0.92 1.27 19.18
C ARG A 96 0.27 1.16 20.12
N ARG A 97 0.24 0.17 21.01
CA ARG A 97 1.33 -0.09 21.96
C ARG A 97 2.60 -0.51 21.21
N VAL A 98 2.47 -1.38 20.21
CA VAL A 98 3.62 -1.78 19.37
C VAL A 98 4.20 -0.57 18.61
N ASN A 99 3.35 0.31 18.06
CA ASN A 99 3.82 1.48 17.32
C ASN A 99 4.57 2.48 18.21
N SER A 100 4.19 2.61 19.48
CA SER A 100 4.79 3.56 20.42
C SER A 100 6.11 3.11 21.05
N PHE A 101 6.50 1.85 20.88
CA PHE A 101 7.76 1.35 21.43
C PHE A 101 8.93 1.72 20.54
N ALA A 102 10.11 1.94 21.11
CA ALA A 102 11.36 1.95 20.35
C ALA A 102 11.66 0.52 19.86
N THR A 103 12.36 0.38 18.73
CA THR A 103 12.66 -0.96 18.16
C THR A 103 13.46 -1.85 19.13
N SER A 104 14.30 -1.26 19.99
CA SER A 104 15.03 -1.95 21.07
C SER A 104 14.11 -2.57 22.14
N ASN A 105 12.91 -2.01 22.34
CA ASN A 105 12.03 -2.33 23.46
C ASN A 105 11.01 -3.43 23.12
N VAL A 106 10.94 -3.85 21.85
CA VAL A 106 9.87 -4.74 21.36
C VAL A 106 10.27 -6.22 21.33
N ARG A 107 11.38 -6.60 21.98
CA ARG A 107 11.70 -8.01 22.25
C ARG A 107 10.70 -8.56 23.25
N HIS A 108 9.74 -9.36 22.79
CA HIS A 108 8.70 -9.95 23.63
C HIS A 108 8.66 -11.45 23.44
N ARG A 109 9.77 -12.13 23.73
CA ARG A 109 9.77 -13.58 23.87
C ARG A 109 9.00 -13.97 25.15
N GLY A 110 7.83 -14.58 24.99
CA GLY A 110 7.10 -15.24 26.06
C GLY A 110 6.16 -14.35 26.90
N LYS A 111 5.96 -13.07 26.55
CA LYS A 111 5.10 -12.17 27.33
C LYS A 111 3.62 -12.48 27.07
N ARG A 112 2.87 -12.81 28.13
CA ARG A 112 1.41 -13.03 28.07
C ARG A 112 0.67 -11.69 28.16
N ILE A 113 -0.24 -11.43 27.22
CA ILE A 113 -1.14 -10.27 27.24
C ILE A 113 -2.59 -10.72 27.14
N THR A 114 -3.49 -9.98 27.80
CA THR A 114 -4.93 -10.23 27.73
C THR A 114 -5.59 -9.15 26.87
N TYR A 115 -6.33 -9.57 25.82
CA TYR A 115 -7.11 -8.68 24.96
C TYR A 115 -8.49 -9.29 24.71
N LYS A 116 -9.56 -8.52 24.90
CA LYS A 116 -10.95 -8.98 24.75
C LYS A 116 -11.21 -10.35 25.43
N ARG A 117 -10.82 -10.46 26.71
CA ARG A 117 -10.94 -11.68 27.54
C ARG A 117 -10.19 -12.93 27.05
N ARG A 118 -9.34 -12.82 26.02
CA ARG A 118 -8.49 -13.91 25.53
C ARG A 118 -7.03 -13.67 25.93
N LYS A 119 -6.35 -14.72 26.39
CA LYS A 119 -4.91 -14.69 26.71
C LYS A 119 -4.12 -15.01 25.44
N TYR A 120 -3.14 -14.18 25.12
CA TYR A 120 -2.23 -14.36 24.00
C TYR A 120 -0.81 -14.40 24.55
N THR A 121 -0.04 -15.42 24.18
CA THR A 121 1.41 -15.41 24.43
C THR A 121 2.06 -14.76 23.21
N LEU A 122 2.74 -13.64 23.43
CA LEU A 122 3.58 -13.04 22.40
C LEU A 122 4.80 -13.96 22.24
N TRP A 123 4.91 -14.55 21.06
CA TRP A 123 6.10 -15.26 20.61
C TRP A 123 6.64 -14.44 19.42
N ASP A 124 7.90 -14.01 19.52
CA ASP A 124 8.60 -13.10 18.59
C ASP A 124 8.39 -13.45 17.10
N PRO A 125 8.33 -12.44 16.22
CA PRO A 125 9.49 -11.79 15.64
C PRO A 125 9.46 -10.28 15.79
N GLU A 126 10.65 -9.69 15.77
CA GLU A 126 11.02 -8.35 15.28
C GLU A 126 9.90 -7.32 15.16
N ALA A 127 9.09 -7.13 16.20
CA ALA A 127 8.06 -6.12 16.15
C ALA A 127 8.78 -4.77 16.10
N ILE A 128 8.65 -4.07 14.98
CA ILE A 128 9.44 -2.86 14.80
C ILE A 128 8.76 -1.72 15.53
N GLY A 129 9.50 -1.03 16.40
CA GLY A 129 9.06 0.26 16.92
C GLY A 129 8.78 1.26 15.79
N HIS A 130 7.74 2.09 15.90
CA HIS A 130 7.23 2.89 14.78
C HIS A 130 6.80 2.04 13.57
N PHE A 131 6.20 0.87 13.85
CA PHE A 131 5.75 -0.11 12.86
C PHE A 131 4.98 0.53 11.69
N PHE A 132 3.99 1.38 11.99
CA PHE A 132 3.14 1.98 10.96
C PHE A 132 3.90 2.99 10.12
N ASP A 133 4.74 3.81 10.74
CA ASP A 133 5.55 4.80 10.03
C ASP A 133 6.51 4.09 9.06
N LYS A 134 7.15 3.01 9.52
CA LYS A 134 8.03 2.18 8.68
C LYS A 134 7.26 1.47 7.57
N MET A 135 6.06 0.99 7.86
CA MET A 135 5.17 0.38 6.87
C MET A 135 4.73 1.40 5.80
N VAL A 136 4.40 2.63 6.18
CA VAL A 136 4.06 3.73 5.27
C VAL A 136 5.25 4.11 4.39
N ILE A 137 6.43 4.30 4.99
CA ILE A 137 7.67 4.61 4.26
C ILE A 137 7.98 3.48 3.26
N TYR A 138 7.86 2.23 3.69
CA TYR A 138 8.06 1.07 2.82
C TYR A 138 7.05 1.02 1.67
N ALA A 139 5.77 1.30 1.94
CA ALA A 139 4.72 1.38 0.92
C ALA A 139 5.03 2.46 -0.12
N ILE A 140 5.37 3.68 0.31
CA ILE A 140 5.71 4.80 -0.59
C ILE A 140 6.91 4.43 -1.48
N ARG A 141 7.98 3.88 -0.90
CA ARG A 141 9.17 3.44 -1.66
C ARG A 141 8.81 2.40 -2.72
N ASN A 142 8.02 1.38 -2.36
CA ASN A 142 7.58 0.35 -3.30
C ASN A 142 6.66 0.90 -4.39
N ILE A 143 5.73 1.78 -4.05
CA ILE A 143 4.85 2.42 -5.02
C ILE A 143 5.68 3.16 -6.08
N LEU A 144 6.61 4.01 -5.65
CA LEU A 144 7.45 4.78 -6.57
C LEU A 144 8.35 3.89 -7.43
N PHE A 145 8.95 2.85 -6.84
CA PHE A 145 9.79 1.89 -7.54
C PHE A 145 9.01 1.13 -8.63
N HIS A 146 7.88 0.50 -8.26
CA HIS A 146 7.07 -0.26 -9.21
C HIS A 146 6.44 0.63 -10.26
N LEU A 147 5.96 1.81 -9.88
CA LEU A 147 5.36 2.76 -10.81
C LEU A 147 6.34 3.18 -11.91
N LYS A 148 7.60 3.45 -11.58
CA LYS A 148 8.65 3.76 -12.56
C LYS A 148 8.84 2.62 -13.57
N ASN A 149 8.92 1.38 -13.08
CA ASN A 149 9.15 0.19 -13.90
C ASN A 149 7.94 -0.17 -14.77
N ILE A 150 6.73 -0.08 -14.21
CA ILE A 150 5.48 -0.34 -14.96
C ILE A 150 5.33 0.69 -16.06
N LYS A 151 5.45 1.99 -15.74
CA LYS A 151 5.36 3.07 -16.73
C LYS A 151 6.34 2.89 -17.89
N ARG A 152 7.59 2.51 -17.62
CA ARG A 152 8.59 2.27 -18.68
C ARG A 152 8.14 1.19 -19.65
N ARG A 153 7.62 0.07 -19.15
CA ARG A 153 7.12 -1.02 -20.00
C ARG A 153 5.88 -0.60 -20.79
N TYR A 154 4.94 0.12 -20.18
CA TYR A 154 3.77 0.60 -20.90
C TYR A 154 4.14 1.64 -21.96
N ALA A 155 5.08 2.54 -21.69
CA ALA A 155 5.55 3.51 -22.67
C ALA A 155 6.23 2.85 -23.88
N ALA A 156 6.85 1.68 -23.70
CA ALA A 156 7.44 0.90 -24.79
C ALA A 156 6.38 0.11 -25.60
N LYS A 157 5.29 -0.32 -24.95
CA LYS A 157 4.24 -1.16 -25.57
C LYS A 157 3.07 -0.38 -26.17
N THR A 158 2.90 0.88 -25.76
CA THR A 158 1.75 1.71 -26.14
C THR A 158 2.21 2.95 -26.89
N LYS A 159 1.28 3.65 -27.56
CA LYS A 159 1.54 4.92 -28.24
C LYS A 159 1.57 6.13 -27.30
N LEU A 160 1.68 5.90 -25.99
CA LEU A 160 1.65 6.94 -24.97
C LEU A 160 3.05 7.15 -24.41
N LYS A 161 3.53 8.41 -24.41
CA LYS A 161 4.92 8.69 -24.02
C LYS A 161 5.08 8.59 -22.50
N PHE A 162 6.26 8.20 -22.04
CA PHE A 162 6.56 8.10 -20.60
C PHE A 162 6.27 9.40 -19.82
N ARG A 163 6.49 10.56 -20.45
CA ARG A 163 6.22 11.89 -19.90
C ARG A 163 4.72 12.18 -19.70
N GLU A 164 3.87 11.61 -20.56
CA GLU A 164 2.41 11.74 -20.50
C GLU A 164 1.80 10.84 -19.40
N MET A 165 2.48 9.74 -19.05
CA MET A 165 2.10 8.82 -17.96
C MET A 165 2.31 9.40 -16.55
N LYS A 166 1.99 10.67 -16.31
CA LYS A 166 2.24 11.35 -15.02
C LYS A 166 1.16 11.01 -13.98
N ILE A 167 1.39 9.93 -13.24
CA ILE A 167 0.66 9.57 -12.02
C ILE A 167 1.22 10.39 -10.85
N ILE A 168 0.35 11.12 -10.14
CA ILE A 168 0.70 12.04 -9.05
C ILE A 168 0.20 11.51 -7.70
N LYS A 169 0.80 12.03 -6.61
CA LYS A 169 0.30 11.85 -5.24
C LYS A 169 -0.96 12.71 -5.05
N LEU A 170 -2.00 12.16 -4.40
CA LEU A 170 -3.31 12.79 -4.21
C LEU A 170 -3.74 12.90 -2.73
N TRP A 171 -2.82 12.75 -1.77
CA TRP A 171 -3.11 12.68 -0.33
C TRP A 171 -2.17 13.53 0.54
#